data_AF-K6TYF6-F1
#
_entry.id   AF-K6TYF6-F1
#
_cell.length_a   1.000
_cell.length_b   1.000
_cell.length_c   1.000
_cell.angle_alpha   90.00
_cell.angle_beta   90.00
_cell.angle_gamma   90.00
#
_symmetry.space_group_name_H-M   'P 1'
#
loop_
_entity.id
_entity.type
_entity.pdbx_description
1 polymer ?
#
loop_
_entity_poly.entity_id
_entity_poly.type
_entity_poly.pdbx_seq_one_letter_code
_entity_poly.pdbx_strand_id
1 'polypeptide(L)'
;MEFDIENIITGLGNFEAKVKEIIDIYGDIAAKELEEEVKDNLSYSSKTVELANEIESGKEWTGDNCIIYVAGNKQEFVNLELANDKRYAVLKPAIDKLSPEILRNMDNLLGG
;
A
#
# COMPACT_ATOMS: atom_id res chain seq x y z
N MET A 1 11.42 43.05 18.42
CA MET A 1 10.77 41.74 18.19
C MET A 1 11.47 41.19 16.95
N GLU A 2 12.42 40.29 17.18
CA GLU A 2 13.19 39.67 16.11
C GLU A 2 12.38 38.44 15.67
N PHE A 3 11.93 38.42 14.42
CA PHE A 3 11.18 37.28 13.89
C PHE A 3 12.19 36.17 13.60
N ASP A 4 12.12 35.10 14.38
CA ASP A 4 13.02 33.96 14.29
C ASP A 4 12.56 33.00 13.17
N ILE A 5 12.81 33.45 11.93
CA ILE A 5 12.42 32.74 10.72
C ILE A 5 13.17 31.41 10.59
N GLU A 6 14.42 31.34 11.09
CA GLU A 6 15.25 30.13 11.02
C GLU A 6 14.67 28.97 11.85
N ASN A 7 14.19 29.28 13.07
CA ASN A 7 13.54 28.30 13.92
C ASN A 7 12.21 27.80 13.32
N ILE A 8 11.46 28.67 12.63
CA ILE A 8 10.23 28.29 11.92
C ILE A 8 10.55 27.36 10.75
N ILE A 9 11.54 27.68 9.92
CA ILE A 9 11.96 26.85 8.77
C ILE A 9 12.42 25.47 9.24
N THR A 10 13.25 25.43 10.29
CA THR A 10 13.75 24.18 10.86
C THR A 10 12.62 23.33 11.45
N GLY A 11 11.67 23.97 12.14
CA GLY A 11 10.49 23.30 12.69
C GLY A 11 9.63 22.65 11.61
N LEU A 12 9.39 23.35 10.50
CA LEU A 12 8.61 22.84 9.36
C LEU A 12 9.29 21.64 8.68
N GLY A 13 10.59 21.72 8.42
CA GLY A 13 11.33 20.59 7.83
C GLY A 13 11.32 19.34 8.72
N ASN A 14 11.48 19.51 10.03
CA ASN A 14 11.41 18.41 10.99
C ASN A 14 10.02 17.80 11.11
N PHE A 15 8.98 18.63 11.01
CA PHE A 15 7.60 18.14 10.99
C PHE A 15 7.32 17.31 9.75
N GLU A 16 7.72 17.78 8.57
CA GLU A 16 7.58 17.05 7.31
C GLU A 16 8.29 15.69 7.36
N ALA A 17 9.53 15.64 7.84
CA ALA A 17 10.30 14.40 7.95
C ALA A 17 9.61 13.37 8.85
N LYS A 18 9.05 13.79 9.98
CA LYS A 18 8.31 12.91 10.90
C LYS A 18 7.01 12.37 10.28
N VAL A 19 6.28 13.22 9.56
CA VAL A 19 5.07 12.79 8.86
C VAL A 19 5.41 11.74 7.80
N LYS A 20 6.49 11.95 7.03
CA LYS A 20 6.96 10.95 6.04
C LYS A 20 7.33 9.63 6.70
N GLU A 21 8.05 9.65 7.82
CA GLU A 21 8.38 8.43 8.59
C GLU A 21 7.15 7.66 9.07
N ILE A 22 6.13 8.37 9.58
CA ILE A 22 4.87 7.75 10.01
C ILE A 22 4.14 7.12 8.82
N ILE A 23 4.07 7.82 7.68
CA ILE A 23 3.48 7.32 6.45
C ILE A 23 4.25 6.11 5.92
N ASP A 24 5.58 6.10 6.03
CA ASP A 24 6.40 4.95 5.65
C ASP A 24 6.05 3.71 6.48
N ILE A 25 6.01 3.83 7.81
CA ILE A 25 5.67 2.72 8.68
C ILE A 25 4.25 2.22 8.38
N TYR A 26 3.31 3.14 8.23
CA TYR A 26 1.92 2.81 7.92
C TYR A 26 1.77 2.13 6.54
N GLY A 27 2.48 2.64 5.53
CA GLY A 27 2.49 2.07 4.19
C GLY A 27 2.97 0.61 4.15
N ASP A 28 3.96 0.24 4.96
CA ASP A 28 4.41 -1.16 5.07
C ASP A 28 3.34 -2.07 5.65
N ILE A 29 2.58 -1.58 6.65
CA ILE A 29 1.51 -2.34 7.29
C ILE A 29 0.38 -2.55 6.28
N ALA A 30 -0.08 -1.47 5.65
CA ALA A 30 -1.15 -1.52 4.65
C ALA A 30 -0.77 -2.39 3.43
N ALA A 31 0.49 -2.35 2.99
CA ALA A 31 1.00 -3.22 1.92
C ALA A 31 0.88 -4.70 2.30
N LYS A 32 1.28 -5.07 3.52
CA LYS A 32 1.17 -6.45 4.02
C LYS A 32 -0.27 -6.91 4.16
N GLU A 33 -1.17 -6.05 4.64
CA GLU A 33 -2.60 -6.36 4.71
C GLU A 33 -3.19 -6.63 3.31
N LEU A 34 -2.78 -5.87 2.30
CA LEU A 34 -3.15 -6.12 0.91
C LEU A 34 -2.62 -7.48 0.43
N GLU A 35 -1.36 -7.80 0.69
CA GLU A 35 -0.75 -9.06 0.31
C GLU A 35 -1.45 -10.27 0.94
N GLU A 36 -1.76 -10.19 2.24
CA GLU A 36 -2.47 -11.22 2.99
C GLU A 36 -3.88 -11.44 2.41
N GLU A 37 -4.63 -10.37 2.15
CA GLU A 37 -5.96 -10.47 1.53
C GLU A 37 -5.89 -11.12 0.14
N VAL A 38 -4.90 -10.78 -0.68
CA VAL A 38 -4.72 -11.43 -1.99
C VAL A 38 -4.41 -12.92 -1.83
N LYS A 39 -3.52 -13.28 -0.90
CA LYS A 39 -3.13 -14.68 -0.63
C LYS A 39 -4.29 -15.51 -0.09
N ASP A 40 -5.09 -14.96 0.80
CA ASP A 40 -6.25 -15.66 1.39
C ASP A 40 -7.36 -15.93 0.36
N ASN A 41 -7.49 -15.08 -0.65
CA ASN A 41 -8.47 -15.24 -1.73
C ASN A 41 -7.96 -16.09 -2.91
N LEU A 42 -6.68 -16.47 -2.93
CA LEU A 42 -6.18 -17.47 -3.88
C LEU A 42 -6.68 -18.88 -3.49
N SER A 43 -7.51 -19.49 -4.34
CA SER A 43 -8.07 -20.82 -4.08
C SER A 43 -6.98 -21.89 -3.92
N TYR A 44 -6.90 -22.60 -2.79
CA TYR A 44 -5.85 -23.58 -2.48
C TYR A 44 -5.77 -24.75 -3.49
N SER A 45 -4.76 -24.70 -4.36
CA SER A 45 -4.30 -25.76 -5.25
C SER A 45 -2.77 -25.67 -5.35
N SER A 46 -2.08 -26.72 -5.78
CA SER A 46 -0.62 -26.68 -5.88
C SER A 46 -0.09 -25.56 -6.78
N LYS A 47 -0.85 -25.16 -7.80
CA LYS A 47 -0.50 -24.03 -8.69
C LYS A 47 -0.71 -22.66 -8.05
N THR A 48 -1.66 -22.51 -7.14
CA THR A 48 -1.92 -21.22 -6.46
C THR A 48 -0.97 -20.95 -5.31
N VAL A 49 -0.38 -21.98 -4.71
CA VAL A 49 0.72 -21.81 -3.74
C VAL A 49 1.96 -21.21 -4.41
N GLU A 50 2.30 -21.66 -5.63
CA GLU A 50 3.39 -21.07 -6.40
C GLU A 50 3.09 -19.61 -6.74
N LEU A 51 1.86 -19.31 -7.20
CA LEU A 51 1.45 -17.93 -7.50
C LEU A 51 1.45 -17.04 -6.25
N ALA A 52 1.04 -17.56 -5.08
CA ALA A 52 1.03 -16.81 -3.84
C ALA A 52 2.44 -16.36 -3.41
N ASN A 53 3.46 -17.18 -3.66
CA ASN A 53 4.86 -16.83 -3.37
C ASN A 53 5.42 -15.75 -4.29
N GLU A 54 4.77 -15.46 -5.40
CA GLU A 54 5.17 -14.47 -6.40
C GLU A 54 4.41 -13.15 -6.25
N ILE A 55 3.55 -13.04 -5.23
CA ILE A 55 2.92 -11.78 -4.83
C ILE A 55 3.90 -11.01 -3.96
N GLU A 56 4.16 -9.77 -4.35
CA GLU A 56 4.92 -8.81 -3.59
C GLU A 56 4.06 -7.58 -3.33
N SER A 57 4.18 -7.05 -2.12
CA SER A 57 3.61 -5.77 -1.74
C SER A 57 4.68 -4.80 -1.29
N GLY A 58 4.36 -3.51 -1.31
CA GLY A 58 5.27 -2.50 -0.81
C GLY A 58 4.70 -1.10 -0.89
N LYS A 59 5.60 -0.15 -0.70
CA LYS A 59 5.31 1.28 -0.82
C LYS A 59 6.44 1.98 -1.56
N GLU A 60 6.11 3.03 -2.28
CA GLU A 60 7.09 3.88 -2.95
C GLU A 60 6.67 5.36 -2.90
N TRP A 61 7.66 6.25 -2.84
CA TRP A 61 7.40 7.68 -2.91
C TRP A 61 7.55 8.19 -4.34
N THR A 62 6.50 8.82 -4.85
CA THR A 62 6.54 9.58 -6.11
C THR A 62 6.22 11.05 -5.82
N GLY A 63 7.29 11.84 -5.67
CA GLY A 63 7.19 13.21 -5.16
C GLY A 63 6.66 13.21 -3.73
N ASP A 64 5.55 13.91 -3.50
CA ASP A 64 4.88 13.99 -2.19
C ASP A 64 3.79 12.92 -2.00
N ASN A 65 3.65 11.98 -2.95
CA ASN A 65 2.70 10.89 -2.86
C ASN A 65 3.39 9.61 -2.41
N CYS A 66 2.86 8.96 -1.37
CA CYS A 66 3.20 7.58 -1.03
C CYS A 66 2.22 6.63 -1.73
N ILE A 67 2.73 5.83 -2.65
CA ILE A 67 1.98 4.81 -3.38
C ILE A 67 2.15 3.50 -2.62
N ILE A 68 1.05 2.90 -2.20
CA ILE A 68 1.01 1.56 -1.59
C ILE A 68 0.52 0.59 -2.67
N TYR A 69 1.22 -0.52 -2.87
CA TYR A 69 0.93 -1.46 -3.96
C TYR A 69 0.97 -2.92 -3.52
N VAL A 70 0.29 -3.75 -4.32
CA VAL A 70 0.41 -5.21 -4.33
C VAL A 70 0.44 -5.65 -5.80
N ALA A 71 1.38 -6.51 -6.15
CA ALA A 71 1.63 -6.94 -7.53
C ALA A 71 2.04 -8.41 -7.56
N GLY A 72 1.71 -9.09 -8.66
CA GLY A 72 2.23 -10.42 -8.96
C GLY A 72 3.32 -10.35 -10.01
N ASN A 73 4.47 -11.00 -9.76
CA ASN A 73 5.67 -10.89 -10.61
C ASN A 73 5.69 -11.81 -11.85
N LYS A 74 4.59 -12.54 -12.13
CA LYS A 74 4.47 -13.41 -13.31
C LYS A 74 3.38 -12.93 -14.26
N GLN A 75 3.62 -13.14 -15.56
CA GLN A 75 2.65 -12.84 -16.64
C GLN A 75 1.31 -13.59 -16.45
N GLU A 76 1.29 -14.68 -15.69
CA GLU A 76 0.08 -15.42 -15.32
C GLU A 76 -0.91 -14.58 -14.50
N PHE A 77 -0.44 -13.60 -13.72
CA PHE A 77 -1.32 -12.66 -13.01
C PHE A 77 -2.13 -11.77 -13.95
N VAL A 78 -1.58 -11.40 -15.11
CA VAL A 78 -2.34 -10.67 -16.15
C VAL A 78 -3.53 -11.51 -16.62
N ASN A 79 -3.33 -12.82 -16.78
CA ASN A 79 -4.41 -13.72 -17.17
C ASN A 79 -5.42 -13.93 -16.03
N LEU A 80 -4.99 -13.96 -14.76
CA LEU A 80 -5.92 -14.05 -13.62
C LEU A 80 -6.79 -12.80 -13.48
N GLU A 81 -6.19 -11.61 -13.66
CA GLU A 81 -6.89 -10.33 -13.54
C GLU A 81 -7.78 -9.98 -14.74
N LEU A 82 -7.45 -10.46 -15.95
CA LEU A 82 -8.15 -10.06 -17.19
C LEU A 82 -8.92 -11.19 -17.89
N ALA A 83 -8.66 -12.46 -17.59
CA ALA A 83 -9.37 -13.59 -18.22
C ALA A 83 -10.60 -14.05 -17.41
N ASN A 84 -11.43 -14.90 -18.01
CA ASN A 84 -12.64 -15.47 -17.41
C ASN A 84 -13.57 -14.42 -16.76
N ASP A 85 -13.76 -13.27 -17.41
CA ASP A 85 -14.60 -12.17 -16.92
C ASP A 85 -14.19 -11.69 -15.50
N LYS A 86 -12.88 -11.67 -15.23
CA LYS A 86 -12.26 -11.30 -13.93
C LYS A 86 -12.64 -12.23 -12.77
N ARG A 87 -13.19 -13.42 -13.05
CA ARG A 87 -13.60 -14.39 -12.04
C ARG A 87 -12.49 -14.83 -11.07
N TYR A 88 -11.23 -14.72 -11.50
CA TYR A 88 -10.05 -15.10 -10.71
C TYR A 88 -9.16 -13.90 -10.36
N ALA A 89 -9.67 -12.68 -10.53
CA ALA A 89 -8.97 -11.47 -10.09
C ALA A 89 -8.87 -11.49 -8.56
N VAL A 90 -7.70 -11.18 -8.04
CA VAL A 90 -7.40 -11.18 -6.60
C VAL A 90 -6.77 -9.86 -6.17
N LEU A 91 -5.98 -9.21 -7.04
CA LEU A 91 -5.31 -7.94 -6.75
C LEU A 91 -6.33 -6.79 -6.70
N LYS A 92 -7.12 -6.61 -7.76
CA LYS A 92 -8.08 -5.50 -7.82
C LYS A 92 -9.17 -5.59 -6.73
N PRO A 93 -9.77 -6.76 -6.46
CA PRO A 93 -10.73 -6.90 -5.37
C PRO A 93 -10.14 -6.59 -3.99
N ALA A 94 -8.90 -7.01 -3.71
CA ALA A 94 -8.22 -6.68 -2.45
C ALA A 94 -8.03 -5.17 -2.29
N ILE A 95 -7.56 -4.49 -3.34
CA ILE A 95 -7.43 -3.02 -3.35
C ILE A 95 -8.79 -2.35 -3.11
N ASP A 96 -9.83 -2.75 -3.83
CA ASP A 96 -11.16 -2.13 -3.71
C ASP A 96 -11.78 -2.35 -2.33
N LYS A 97 -11.52 -3.51 -1.71
CA LYS A 97 -11.98 -3.86 -0.37
C LYS A 97 -11.26 -3.05 0.71
N LEU A 98 -9.92 -2.97 0.66
CA LEU A 98 -9.12 -2.44 1.77
C LEU A 98 -8.82 -0.94 1.64
N SER A 99 -8.83 -0.36 0.43
CA SER A 99 -8.50 1.05 0.23
C SER A 99 -9.33 2.02 1.11
N PRO A 100 -10.66 1.87 1.26
CA PRO A 100 -11.43 2.78 2.11
C PRO A 100 -11.00 2.74 3.58
N GLU A 101 -10.66 1.56 4.10
CA GLU A 101 -10.21 1.38 5.48
C GLU A 101 -8.79 1.91 5.67
N ILE A 102 -7.88 1.59 4.73
CA ILE A 102 -6.50 2.07 4.75
C ILE A 102 -6.47 3.61 4.78
N LEU A 103 -7.24 4.27 3.90
CA LEU A 103 -7.29 5.72 3.86
C LEU A 103 -7.87 6.34 5.14
N ARG A 104 -8.91 5.73 5.72
CA ARG A 104 -9.51 6.21 6.98
C ARG A 104 -8.55 6.06 8.17
N ASN A 105 -7.83 4.93 8.24
CA ASN A 105 -6.89 4.69 9.34
C ASN A 105 -5.69 5.64 9.25
N MET A 106 -5.24 5.96 8.03
CA MET A 106 -4.22 6.98 7.80
C MET A 106 -4.68 8.38 8.22
N ASP A 107 -5.91 8.76 7.91
CA ASP A 107 -6.49 10.05 8.32
C ASP A 107 -6.52 10.20 9.85
N ASN A 108 -6.97 9.15 10.55
CA ASN A 108 -6.95 9.10 12.01
C ASN A 108 -5.53 9.21 12.60
N LEU A 109 -4.53 8.62 11.93
CA LEU A 109 -3.12 8.64 12.36
C LEU A 109 -2.52 10.04 12.25
N LEU A 110 -2.94 10.81 11.24
CA LEU A 110 -2.48 12.17 11.00
C LEU A 110 -3.29 13.23 11.76
N GLY A 111 -4.30 12.80 12.53
CA GLY A 111 -5.10 13.67 13.38
C GLY A 111 -6.31 14.31 12.69
N GLY A 112 -6.93 13.57 11.76
CA GLY A 112 -8.21 13.94 11.12
C GLY A 112 -9.33 14.30 12.10
#